data_AF-A0AB37SRM9-F1
#
_entry.id   AF-A0AB37SRM9-F1
#
_cell.length_a   1.000
_cell.length_b   1.000
_cell.length_c   1.000
_cell.angle_alpha   90.00
_cell.angle_beta   90.00
_cell.angle_gamma   90.00
#
_symmetry.space_group_name_H-M   'P 1'
#
loop_
_entity.id
_entity.type
_entity.pdbx_description
1 polymer ?
#
loop_
_entity_poly.entity_id
_entity_poly.type
_entity_poly.pdbx_seq_one_letter_code
_entity_poly.pdbx_strand_id
1 'polypeptide(L)'
;MTTADAGTGRPRTVDVDCRRSGSRYLAYAPDVDSPWYQDLLVSPQATLEIDGVPHAARAVPLEGEERGVALHLLEVDAARGRAIADQLLVHHSELRKTLAAARAELDGERFTGRPVLRRELLGHCVTFCNDLRMHHLREDGAFTAIQKAHPGLAPALDRLRQEHETVSRALRELDELLQGKREIESAALREEFDRVANGLEEHFAYEEANLLPALRGDGTTSP
;
A
#
# COMPACT_ATOMS: atom_id res chain seq x y z
N MET A 1 4.27 -7.75 17.87
CA MET A 1 4.74 -6.99 16.68
C MET A 1 4.19 -7.64 15.43
N THR A 2 3.70 -6.85 14.47
CA THR A 2 3.22 -7.35 13.18
C THR A 2 4.12 -6.82 12.06
N THR A 3 4.71 -7.72 11.27
CA THR A 3 5.44 -7.44 10.03
C THR A 3 4.61 -7.94 8.85
N ALA A 4 5.04 -7.69 7.61
CA ALA A 4 4.50 -8.46 6.48
C ALA A 4 5.56 -9.41 5.94
N ASP A 5 5.10 -10.62 5.68
CA ASP A 5 5.92 -11.71 5.17
C ASP A 5 6.66 -11.32 3.89
N ALA A 6 7.99 -11.49 3.86
CA ALA A 6 8.84 -11.07 2.75
C ALA A 6 8.46 -11.68 1.39
N GLY A 7 7.93 -12.91 1.37
CA GLY A 7 7.57 -13.61 0.13
C GLY A 7 6.12 -13.37 -0.29
N THR A 8 5.21 -13.31 0.67
CA THR A 8 3.76 -13.32 0.44
C THR A 8 3.08 -12.01 0.78
N GLY A 9 3.74 -11.05 1.44
CA GLY A 9 3.18 -9.77 1.87
C GLY A 9 2.03 -9.87 2.88
N ARG A 10 1.72 -11.07 3.39
CA ARG A 10 0.66 -11.27 4.38
C ARG A 10 1.13 -10.82 5.76
N PRO A 11 0.22 -10.32 6.62
CA PRO A 11 0.59 -9.94 7.98
C PRO A 11 1.10 -11.16 8.76
N ARG A 12 2.22 -10.97 9.46
CA ARG A 12 2.83 -11.91 10.38
C ARG A 12 2.92 -11.26 11.75
N THR A 13 2.12 -11.74 12.69
CA THR A 13 2.20 -11.30 14.08
C THR A 13 3.11 -12.23 14.88
N VAL A 14 4.08 -11.64 15.55
CA VAL A 14 5.04 -12.32 16.42
C VAL A 14 5.06 -11.66 17.79
N ASP A 15 5.17 -12.48 18.84
CA ASP A 15 5.47 -11.99 20.18
C ASP A 15 7.00 -11.82 20.30
N VAL A 16 7.44 -10.57 20.42
CA VAL A 16 8.85 -10.19 20.46
C VAL A 16 9.02 -9.11 21.53
N ASP A 17 9.96 -9.33 22.45
CA ASP A 17 10.30 -8.35 23.50
C ASP A 17 10.87 -7.09 22.85
N CYS A 18 10.05 -6.04 22.78
CA CYS A 18 10.41 -4.73 22.25
C CYS A 18 10.74 -3.79 23.40
N ARG A 19 12.02 -3.56 23.68
CA ARG A 19 12.46 -2.74 24.81
C ARG A 19 12.53 -1.27 24.42
N ARG A 20 11.90 -0.41 25.22
CA ARG A 20 11.99 1.03 25.02
C ARG A 20 13.42 1.53 25.24
N SER A 21 13.93 2.31 24.28
CA SER A 21 15.24 2.96 24.33
C SER A 21 15.10 4.40 23.85
N GLY A 22 14.88 5.34 24.77
CA GLY A 22 14.57 6.72 24.45
C GLY A 22 13.25 6.86 23.69
N SER A 23 13.31 7.41 22.47
CA SER A 23 12.16 7.61 21.56
C SER A 23 11.90 6.43 20.61
N ARG A 24 12.72 5.39 20.66
CA ARG A 24 12.60 4.18 19.82
C ARG A 24 12.41 2.93 20.67
N TYR A 25 12.09 1.82 20.02
CA TYR A 25 12.07 0.49 20.62
C TYR A 25 13.17 -0.36 19.98
N LEU A 26 13.74 -1.29 20.74
CA LEU A 26 14.74 -2.24 20.28
C LEU A 26 14.13 -3.64 20.31
N ALA A 27 14.24 -4.34 19.20
CA ALA A 27 13.86 -5.75 19.08
C ALA A 27 15.08 -6.53 18.57
N TYR A 28 15.49 -7.55 19.33
CA TYR A 28 16.61 -8.41 18.98
C TYR A 28 16.10 -9.73 18.40
N ALA A 29 16.76 -10.22 17.35
CA ALA A 29 16.45 -11.47 16.68
C ALA A 29 17.40 -12.55 17.22
N PRO A 30 16.97 -13.40 18.17
CA PRO A 30 17.85 -14.36 18.83
C PRO A 30 18.33 -15.46 17.89
N ASP A 31 17.53 -15.81 16.87
CA ASP A 31 17.81 -16.91 15.95
C ASP A 31 17.98 -16.43 14.51
N VAL A 32 18.86 -17.11 13.76
CA VAL A 32 19.14 -16.86 12.32
C VAL A 32 17.88 -16.96 11.46
N ASP A 33 16.90 -17.75 11.91
CA ASP A 33 15.65 -18.04 11.21
C ASP A 33 14.48 -17.16 11.66
N SER A 34 14.71 -16.05 12.36
CA SER A 34 13.65 -15.11 12.76
C SER A 34 12.93 -14.53 11.52
N PRO A 35 11.73 -15.02 11.13
CA PRO A 35 11.16 -14.67 9.82
C PRO A 35 10.75 -13.20 9.78
N TRP A 36 10.27 -12.67 10.91
CA TRP A 36 9.95 -11.26 11.08
C TRP A 36 11.17 -10.34 10.87
N TYR A 37 12.39 -10.81 11.14
CA TYR A 37 13.58 -10.01 10.90
C TYR A 37 13.89 -9.95 9.40
N GLN A 38 13.75 -11.08 8.69
CA GLN A 38 13.88 -11.11 7.22
C GLN A 38 12.80 -10.26 6.53
N ASP A 39 11.56 -10.34 7.04
CA ASP A 39 10.46 -9.46 6.65
C ASP A 39 10.89 -8.00 6.73
N LEU A 40 11.50 -7.58 7.85
CA LEU A 40 11.95 -6.20 8.07
C LEU A 40 13.13 -5.77 7.21
N LEU A 41 13.96 -6.70 6.74
CA LEU A 41 15.03 -6.39 5.79
C LEU A 41 14.50 -6.11 4.39
N VAL A 42 13.38 -6.76 4.02
CA VAL A 42 12.71 -6.54 2.73
C VAL A 42 11.76 -5.34 2.80
N SER A 43 11.01 -5.22 3.90
CA SER A 43 10.07 -4.14 4.16
C SER A 43 10.29 -3.58 5.58
N PRO A 44 11.00 -2.46 5.74
CA PRO A 44 11.44 -1.95 7.03
C PRO A 44 10.33 -1.25 7.83
N GLN A 45 9.19 -1.92 8.00
CA GLN A 45 8.05 -1.45 8.76
C GLN A 45 7.39 -2.55 9.58
N ALA A 46 6.90 -2.16 10.74
CA ALA A 46 6.12 -3.01 11.63
C ALA A 46 5.01 -2.21 12.32
N THR A 47 4.01 -2.92 12.81
CA THR A 47 3.06 -2.41 13.81
C THR A 47 3.43 -3.00 15.17
N LEU A 48 3.67 -2.13 16.14
CA LEU A 48 3.88 -2.50 17.54
C LEU A 48 2.57 -2.32 18.31
N GLU A 49 2.21 -3.30 19.12
CA GLU A 49 1.17 -3.09 20.12
C GLU A 49 1.84 -2.62 21.41
N ILE A 50 1.51 -1.41 21.83
CA ILE A 50 2.01 -0.78 23.06
C ILE A 50 0.80 -0.49 23.91
N ASP A 51 0.71 -1.13 25.08
CA ASP A 51 -0.44 -1.02 26.01
C ASP A 51 -1.80 -1.29 25.33
N GLY A 52 -1.83 -2.24 24.38
CA GLY A 52 -3.03 -2.59 23.62
C GLY A 52 -3.38 -1.62 22.48
N VAL A 53 -2.53 -0.63 22.20
CA VAL A 53 -2.72 0.33 21.11
C VAL A 53 -1.73 0.02 19.98
N PRO A 54 -2.19 -0.09 18.72
CA PRO A 54 -1.31 -0.29 17.58
C PRO A 54 -0.56 1.01 17.23
N HIS A 55 0.75 0.90 17.04
CA HIS A 55 1.65 1.96 16.61
C HIS A 55 2.49 1.50 15.43
N ALA A 56 2.39 2.22 14.32
CA ALA A 56 3.28 2.00 13.21
C ALA A 56 4.71 2.41 13.54
N ALA A 57 5.69 1.64 13.08
CA ALA A 57 7.10 1.91 13.29
C ALA A 57 7.91 1.61 12.03
N ARG A 58 8.94 2.40 11.79
CA ARG A 58 10.00 2.08 10.81
C ARG A 58 11.11 1.32 11.51
N ALA A 59 11.49 0.17 10.97
CA ALA A 59 12.63 -0.59 11.45
C ALA A 59 13.92 -0.10 10.79
N VAL A 60 14.99 -0.03 11.58
CA VAL A 60 16.37 0.26 11.14
C VAL A 60 17.25 -0.84 11.73
N PRO A 61 17.92 -1.66 10.90
CA PRO A 61 18.84 -2.69 11.41
C PRO A 61 19.89 -2.07 12.33
N LEU A 62 20.18 -2.74 13.44
CA LEU A 62 21.24 -2.34 14.34
C LEU A 62 22.60 -2.60 13.69
N GLU A 63 23.55 -1.71 13.94
CA GLU A 63 24.96 -1.91 13.58
C GLU A 63 25.63 -2.75 14.68
N GLY A 64 26.37 -3.79 14.30
CA GLY A 64 27.12 -4.65 15.24
C GLY A 64 26.94 -6.14 15.01
N GLU A 65 27.45 -6.96 15.93
CA GLU A 65 27.37 -8.42 15.88
C GLU A 65 25.98 -8.96 16.28
N GLU A 66 25.24 -8.21 17.10
CA GLU A 66 23.89 -8.56 17.52
C GLU A 66 22.87 -8.26 16.42
N ARG A 67 22.12 -9.28 16.00
CA ARG A 67 21.01 -9.10 15.06
C ARG A 67 19.83 -8.47 15.77
N GLY A 68 19.41 -7.31 15.30
CA GLY A 68 18.23 -6.62 15.81
C GLY A 68 17.87 -5.40 15.00
N VAL A 69 16.76 -4.78 15.38
CA VAL A 69 16.26 -3.56 14.76
C VAL A 69 15.93 -2.51 15.81
N ALA A 70 16.17 -1.25 15.45
CA ALA A 70 15.60 -0.09 16.07
C ALA A 70 14.27 0.28 15.39
N LEU A 71 13.20 0.34 16.16
CA LEU A 71 11.85 0.65 15.72
C LEU A 71 11.51 2.09 16.10
N HIS A 72 11.39 2.94 15.09
CA HIS A 72 11.06 4.35 15.22
C HIS A 72 9.57 4.54 14.95
N LEU A 73 8.80 4.95 15.97
CA LEU A 73 7.37 5.17 15.80
C LEU A 73 7.10 6.22 14.72
N LEU A 74 6.12 5.93 13.88
CA LEU A 74 5.64 6.82 12.83
C LEU A 74 4.46 7.61 13.39
N GLU A 75 4.65 8.92 13.48
CA GLU A 75 3.60 9.86 13.87
C GLU A 75 3.18 10.68 12.64
N VAL A 76 1.88 10.99 12.54
CA VAL A 76 1.34 11.88 11.51
C VAL A 76 1.04 13.21 12.16
N ASP A 77 1.99 14.14 12.10
CA ASP A 77 1.75 15.54 12.41
C ASP A 77 1.14 16.28 11.21
N ALA A 78 0.76 17.54 11.37
CA ALA A 78 0.11 18.32 10.31
C ALA A 78 0.98 18.50 9.05
N ALA A 79 2.31 18.60 9.19
CA ALA A 79 3.20 18.72 8.05
C ALA A 79 3.30 17.40 7.30
N ARG A 80 3.39 16.29 8.05
CA ARG A 80 3.39 14.93 7.53
C ARG A 80 2.07 14.57 6.85
N GLY A 81 0.94 14.96 7.45
CA GLY A 81 -0.40 14.78 6.88
C GLY A 81 -0.52 15.43 5.50
N ARG A 82 -0.13 16.71 5.38
CA ARG A 82 -0.10 17.41 4.07
C ARG A 82 0.80 16.72 3.06
N ALA A 83 2.00 16.30 3.47
CA ALA A 83 2.91 15.58 2.58
C ALA A 83 2.31 14.26 2.08
N ILE A 84 1.61 13.51 2.94
CA ILE A 84 0.89 12.29 2.53
C ILE A 84 -0.22 12.63 1.52
N ALA A 85 -1.03 13.65 1.81
CA ALA A 85 -2.11 14.09 0.93
C ALA A 85 -1.60 14.51 -0.47
N ASP A 86 -0.48 15.23 -0.53
CA ASP A 86 0.10 15.67 -1.79
C ASP A 86 0.70 14.50 -2.58
N GLN A 87 1.37 13.56 -1.90
CA GLN A 87 1.86 12.33 -2.53
C GLN A 87 0.71 11.49 -3.09
N LEU A 88 -0.38 11.34 -2.34
CA LEU A 88 -1.57 10.60 -2.76
C LEU A 88 -2.11 11.15 -4.08
N LEU A 89 -2.32 12.47 -4.17
CA LEU A 89 -2.82 13.12 -5.39
C LEU A 89 -1.88 12.96 -6.59
N VAL A 90 -0.56 13.08 -6.37
CA VAL A 90 0.43 12.86 -7.44
C VAL A 90 0.31 11.44 -7.96
N HIS A 91 0.26 10.45 -7.07
CA HIS A 91 0.15 9.05 -7.46
C HIS A 91 -1.16 8.74 -8.19
N HIS A 92 -2.29 9.19 -7.68
CA HIS A 92 -3.59 8.97 -8.34
C HIS A 92 -3.65 9.66 -9.71
N SER A 93 -3.11 10.87 -9.84
CA SER A 93 -3.04 11.56 -11.13
C SER A 93 -2.23 10.76 -12.15
N GLU A 94 -1.07 10.22 -11.78
CA GLU A 94 -0.26 9.42 -12.70
C GLU A 94 -0.95 8.11 -13.08
N LEU A 95 -1.60 7.43 -12.14
CA LEU A 95 -2.38 6.22 -12.42
C LEU A 95 -3.54 6.49 -13.38
N ARG A 96 -4.29 7.58 -13.16
CA ARG A 96 -5.37 8.00 -14.07
C ARG A 96 -4.87 8.22 -15.49
N LYS A 97 -3.70 8.87 -15.65
CA LYS A 97 -3.07 9.05 -16.97
C LYS A 97 -2.69 7.71 -17.60
N THR A 98 -2.13 6.78 -16.83
CA THR A 98 -1.80 5.42 -17.31
C THR A 98 -3.05 4.67 -17.77
N LEU A 99 -4.13 4.69 -16.98
CA LEU A 99 -5.40 4.05 -17.35
C LEU A 99 -5.99 4.66 -18.64
N ALA A 100 -5.95 5.99 -18.77
CA ALA A 100 -6.43 6.67 -19.97
C ALA A 100 -5.59 6.31 -21.23
N ALA A 101 -4.27 6.25 -21.10
CA ALA A 101 -3.38 5.86 -22.20
C ALA A 101 -3.63 4.41 -22.65
N ALA A 102 -3.78 3.49 -21.70
CA ALA A 102 -4.08 2.09 -21.98
C ALA A 102 -5.44 1.89 -22.64
N ARG A 103 -6.45 2.65 -22.21
CA ARG A 103 -7.77 2.67 -22.87
C ARG A 103 -7.65 3.10 -24.34
N ALA A 104 -6.92 4.18 -24.60
CA ALA A 104 -6.71 4.68 -25.96
C ALA A 104 -5.98 3.65 -26.85
N GLU A 105 -5.01 2.91 -26.31
CA GLU A 105 -4.35 1.81 -27.03
C GLU A 105 -5.31 0.66 -27.36
N LEU A 106 -6.18 0.29 -26.42
CA LEU A 106 -7.21 -0.73 -26.62
C LEU A 106 -8.26 -0.31 -27.67
N ASP A 107 -8.56 0.97 -27.78
CA ASP A 107 -9.57 1.50 -28.71
C ASP A 107 -9.03 1.73 -30.15
N GLY A 108 -7.72 1.63 -30.37
CA GLY A 108 -7.10 1.83 -31.68
C GLY A 108 -7.42 0.75 -32.72
N GLU A 109 -7.45 1.13 -34.01
CA GLU A 109 -7.78 0.24 -35.15
C GLU A 109 -6.82 -0.95 -35.34
N ARG A 110 -5.58 -0.84 -34.84
CA ARG A 110 -4.60 -1.93 -34.75
C ARG A 110 -4.11 -2.03 -33.32
N PHE A 111 -4.72 -2.91 -32.53
CA PHE A 111 -4.12 -3.38 -31.30
C PHE A 111 -2.84 -4.16 -31.64
N THR A 112 -1.67 -3.54 -31.51
CA THR A 112 -0.39 -4.09 -31.98
C THR A 112 0.26 -5.09 -31.03
N GLY A 113 -0.33 -5.33 -29.85
CA GLY A 113 -0.10 -6.54 -29.08
C GLY A 113 -0.22 -6.38 -27.58
N ARG A 114 -0.88 -7.36 -26.95
CA ARG A 114 -0.98 -7.51 -25.48
C ARG A 114 0.35 -7.29 -24.73
N PRO A 115 1.55 -7.62 -25.26
CA PRO A 115 2.81 -7.37 -24.56
C PRO A 115 3.14 -5.89 -24.31
N VAL A 116 2.74 -4.96 -25.19
CA VAL A 116 3.02 -3.52 -25.04
C VAL A 116 2.10 -2.92 -23.99
N LEU A 117 0.78 -3.09 -24.16
CA LEU A 117 -0.22 -2.76 -23.16
C LEU A 117 0.09 -3.36 -21.79
N ARG A 118 0.51 -4.63 -21.74
CA ARG A 118 1.00 -5.29 -20.53
C ARG A 118 2.16 -4.54 -19.89
N ARG A 119 3.19 -4.19 -20.66
CA ARG A 119 4.36 -3.51 -20.13
C ARG A 119 4.02 -2.12 -19.57
N GLU A 120 3.16 -1.37 -20.25
CA GLU A 120 2.80 -0.01 -19.82
C GLU A 120 1.84 -0.03 -18.64
N LEU A 121 0.80 -0.87 -18.69
CA LEU A 121 -0.21 -0.99 -17.65
C LEU A 121 0.30 -1.70 -16.42
N LEU A 122 1.01 -2.82 -16.57
CA LEU A 122 1.44 -3.63 -15.42
C LEU A 122 2.78 -3.16 -14.87
N GLY A 123 3.62 -2.55 -15.72
CA GLY A 123 4.83 -1.87 -15.28
C GLY A 123 4.54 -0.66 -14.39
N HIS A 124 3.40 0.01 -14.58
CA HIS A 124 2.96 1.10 -13.71
C HIS A 124 1.89 0.66 -12.72
N CYS A 125 0.72 0.16 -13.11
CA CYS A 125 -0.36 -0.19 -12.18
C CYS A 125 -0.10 -1.45 -11.34
N VAL A 126 0.53 -2.51 -11.88
CA VAL A 126 0.85 -3.70 -11.06
C VAL A 126 2.14 -3.53 -10.28
N THR A 127 3.18 -2.92 -10.83
CA THR A 127 4.32 -2.48 -10.00
C THR A 127 3.84 -1.50 -8.95
N PHE A 128 2.97 -0.53 -9.26
CA PHE A 128 2.44 0.41 -8.26
C PHE A 128 1.42 -0.21 -7.31
N CYS A 129 0.67 -1.26 -7.66
CA CYS A 129 -0.28 -1.92 -6.75
C CYS A 129 0.35 -3.07 -5.94
N ASN A 130 1.35 -3.77 -6.48
CA ASN A 130 2.23 -4.65 -5.70
C ASN A 130 3.24 -3.83 -4.90
N ASP A 131 3.72 -2.71 -5.42
CA ASP A 131 4.40 -1.71 -4.63
C ASP A 131 3.40 -0.98 -3.74
N LEU A 132 2.10 -0.86 -4.00
CA LEU A 132 1.18 -0.43 -2.93
C LEU A 132 1.15 -1.51 -1.87
N ARG A 133 1.26 -2.78 -2.22
CA ARG A 133 1.55 -3.80 -1.23
C ARG A 133 2.92 -3.63 -0.53
N MET A 134 3.90 -2.86 -1.04
CA MET A 134 5.27 -2.68 -0.51
C MET A 134 5.64 -1.22 -0.10
N HIS A 135 5.57 -0.24 -0.99
CA HIS A 135 5.31 1.20 -0.75
C HIS A 135 4.07 1.54 0.09
N HIS A 136 3.07 0.65 0.19
CA HIS A 136 2.00 0.68 1.20
C HIS A 136 1.78 -0.69 1.88
N LEU A 137 2.86 -1.47 2.08
CA LEU A 137 2.97 -2.26 3.32
C LEU A 137 2.91 -1.33 4.56
N ARG A 138 3.08 -0.05 4.25
CA ARG A 138 2.75 1.20 4.91
C ARG A 138 1.26 1.58 4.88
N GLU A 139 0.31 0.76 4.42
CA GLU A 139 -1.13 1.01 4.60
C GLU A 139 -1.55 0.63 6.00
N ASP A 140 -1.18 -0.54 6.52
CA ASP A 140 -1.45 -0.79 7.94
C ASP A 140 -0.63 0.15 8.82
N GLY A 141 0.61 0.46 8.46
CA GLY A 141 1.41 1.44 9.20
C GLY A 141 0.86 2.88 9.10
N ALA A 142 0.65 3.40 7.89
CA ALA A 142 0.16 4.76 7.70
C ALA A 142 -1.32 4.87 8.06
N PHE A 143 -2.19 3.93 7.72
CA PHE A 143 -3.58 3.94 8.20
C PHE A 143 -3.63 3.79 9.71
N THR A 144 -2.77 2.99 10.36
CA THR A 144 -2.67 3.01 11.83
C THR A 144 -2.26 4.39 12.34
N ALA A 145 -1.25 5.02 11.73
CA ALA A 145 -0.78 6.33 12.16
C ALA A 145 -1.81 7.45 11.88
N ILE A 146 -2.52 7.37 10.74
CA ILE A 146 -3.61 8.26 10.35
C ILE A 146 -4.82 8.04 11.26
N GLN A 147 -5.20 6.80 11.55
CA GLN A 147 -6.29 6.46 12.48
C GLN A 147 -5.96 6.95 13.90
N LYS A 148 -4.71 6.82 14.33
CA LYS A 148 -4.26 7.37 15.61
C LYS A 148 -4.39 8.90 15.64
N ALA A 149 -3.99 9.58 14.57
CA ALA A 149 -4.09 11.04 14.46
C ALA A 149 -5.53 11.53 14.22
N HIS A 150 -6.36 10.73 13.55
CA HIS A 150 -7.73 11.02 13.12
C HIS A 150 -8.65 9.81 13.36
N PRO A 151 -9.06 9.54 14.62
CA PRO A 151 -9.84 8.33 14.96
C PRO A 151 -11.17 8.23 14.21
N GLY A 152 -11.77 9.36 13.82
CA GLY A 152 -13.01 9.40 13.03
C GLY A 152 -12.91 8.78 11.64
N LEU A 153 -11.70 8.57 11.11
CA LEU A 153 -11.48 7.92 9.81
C LEU A 153 -11.53 6.39 9.88
N ALA A 154 -11.63 5.77 11.05
CA ALA A 154 -11.57 4.30 11.17
C ALA A 154 -12.48 3.55 10.17
N PRO A 155 -13.78 3.92 9.99
CA PRO A 155 -14.62 3.24 9.01
C PRO A 155 -14.16 3.39 7.56
N ALA A 156 -13.60 4.55 7.20
CA ALA A 156 -13.09 4.79 5.85
C ALA A 156 -11.81 3.99 5.61
N LEU A 157 -10.90 3.96 6.58
CA LEU A 157 -9.66 3.18 6.51
C LEU A 157 -9.94 1.67 6.43
N ASP A 158 -10.92 1.15 7.18
CA ASP A 158 -11.32 -0.25 7.11
C ASP A 158 -11.90 -0.62 5.74
N ARG A 159 -12.67 0.28 5.12
CA ARG A 159 -13.15 0.09 3.76
C ARG A 159 -11.99 0.12 2.75
N LEU A 160 -11.07 1.08 2.86
CA LEU A 160 -9.92 1.19 1.96
C LEU A 160 -9.06 -0.09 1.98
N ARG A 161 -8.83 -0.68 3.16
CA ARG A 161 -8.14 -1.98 3.28
C ARG A 161 -8.82 -3.08 2.44
N GLN A 162 -10.14 -3.18 2.51
CA GLN A 162 -10.92 -4.17 1.75
C GLN A 162 -10.91 -3.89 0.24
N GLU A 163 -10.97 -2.61 -0.13
CA GLU A 163 -10.89 -2.19 -1.54
C GLU A 163 -9.52 -2.51 -2.13
N HIS A 164 -8.42 -2.32 -1.39
CA HIS A 164 -7.08 -2.68 -1.85
C HIS A 164 -6.92 -4.18 -2.11
N GLU A 165 -7.50 -5.05 -1.28
CA GLU A 165 -7.52 -6.49 -1.58
C GLU A 165 -8.26 -6.80 -2.89
N THR A 166 -9.36 -6.08 -3.14
CA THR A 166 -10.19 -6.23 -4.34
C THR A 166 -9.47 -5.73 -5.59
N VAL A 167 -8.89 -4.54 -5.53
CA VAL A 167 -8.05 -3.96 -6.60
C VAL A 167 -6.87 -4.88 -6.91
N SER A 168 -6.17 -5.37 -5.88
CA SER A 168 -5.04 -6.26 -6.02
C SER A 168 -5.42 -7.57 -6.74
N ARG A 169 -6.61 -8.11 -6.46
CA ARG A 169 -7.14 -9.29 -7.14
C ARG A 169 -7.47 -9.00 -8.60
N ALA A 170 -8.21 -7.92 -8.86
CA ALA A 170 -8.62 -7.52 -10.20
C ALA A 170 -7.42 -7.27 -11.13
N LEU A 171 -6.36 -6.63 -10.60
CA LEU A 171 -5.14 -6.39 -11.36
C LEU A 171 -4.34 -7.67 -11.69
N ARG A 172 -4.35 -8.67 -10.80
CA ARG A 172 -3.75 -9.98 -11.10
C ARG A 172 -4.52 -10.70 -12.20
N GLU A 173 -5.86 -10.69 -12.12
CA GLU A 173 -6.72 -11.30 -13.13
C GLU A 173 -6.52 -10.64 -14.51
N LEU A 174 -6.43 -9.30 -14.55
CA LEU A 174 -6.09 -8.56 -15.76
C LEU A 174 -4.69 -8.90 -16.29
N ASP A 175 -3.69 -9.07 -15.42
CA ASP A 175 -2.35 -9.50 -15.84
C ASP A 175 -2.36 -10.86 -16.53
N GLU A 176 -3.07 -11.84 -15.96
CA GLU A 176 -3.19 -13.17 -16.57
C GLU A 176 -3.80 -13.13 -17.97
N LEU A 177 -4.80 -12.27 -18.19
CA LEU A 177 -5.43 -12.09 -19.50
C LEU A 177 -4.46 -11.44 -20.51
N LEU A 178 -3.71 -10.44 -20.06
CA LEU A 178 -2.71 -9.74 -20.86
C LEU A 178 -1.49 -10.62 -21.19
N GLN A 179 -1.17 -11.62 -20.36
CA GLN A 179 -0.12 -12.61 -20.66
C GLN A 179 -0.44 -13.51 -21.86
N GLY A 180 -1.67 -13.51 -22.37
CA GLY A 180 -2.02 -14.24 -23.60
C GLY A 180 -2.02 -15.76 -23.45
N LYS A 181 -2.08 -16.28 -22.22
CA LYS A 181 -2.17 -17.73 -21.95
C LYS A 181 -3.49 -18.35 -22.44
N ARG A 182 -4.48 -17.52 -22.79
CA ARG A 182 -5.77 -17.88 -23.40
C ARG A 182 -6.08 -16.96 -24.58
N GLU A 183 -6.65 -17.52 -25.64
CA GLU A 183 -7.33 -16.70 -26.66
C GLU A 183 -8.52 -16.00 -26.00
N ILE A 184 -8.65 -14.70 -26.24
CA ILE A 184 -9.78 -13.88 -25.76
C ILE A 184 -10.07 -12.85 -26.85
N GLU A 185 -11.34 -12.64 -27.12
CA GLU A 185 -11.80 -11.65 -28.08
C GLU A 185 -11.42 -10.24 -27.61
N SER A 186 -11.09 -9.36 -28.56
CA SER A 186 -10.70 -7.98 -28.23
C SER A 186 -11.79 -7.21 -27.49
N ALA A 187 -13.06 -7.51 -27.76
CA ALA A 187 -14.19 -6.91 -27.05
C ALA A 187 -14.23 -7.32 -25.57
N ALA A 188 -14.08 -8.61 -25.27
CA ALA A 188 -14.06 -9.12 -23.91
C ALA A 188 -12.86 -8.60 -23.10
N LEU A 189 -11.68 -8.45 -23.73
CA LEU A 189 -10.53 -7.82 -23.07
C LEU A 189 -10.79 -6.33 -22.74
N ARG A 190 -11.49 -5.61 -23.63
CA ARG A 190 -11.87 -4.22 -23.38
C ARG A 190 -12.86 -4.11 -22.23
N GLU A 191 -13.91 -4.93 -22.22
CA GLU A 191 -14.88 -4.96 -21.11
C GLU A 191 -14.24 -5.26 -19.76
N GLU A 192 -13.30 -6.19 -19.74
CA GLU A 192 -12.52 -6.50 -18.54
C GLU A 192 -11.70 -5.30 -18.07
N PHE A 193 -10.91 -4.72 -18.98
CA PHE A 193 -10.09 -3.55 -18.69
C PHE A 193 -10.94 -2.41 -18.14
N ASP A 194 -12.09 -2.16 -18.77
CA ASP A 194 -13.03 -1.11 -18.39
C ASP A 194 -13.56 -1.30 -16.97
N ARG A 195 -13.89 -2.55 -16.60
CA ARG A 195 -14.32 -2.89 -15.26
C ARG A 195 -13.24 -2.58 -14.22
N VAL A 196 -12.00 -2.96 -14.49
CA VAL A 196 -10.86 -2.70 -13.57
C VAL A 196 -10.57 -1.21 -13.46
N ALA A 197 -10.54 -0.50 -14.59
CA ALA A 197 -10.26 0.93 -14.64
C ALA A 197 -11.32 1.74 -13.88
N ASN A 198 -12.61 1.41 -14.06
CA ASN A 198 -13.70 2.08 -13.35
C ASN A 198 -13.64 1.81 -11.84
N GLY A 199 -13.36 0.57 -11.43
CA GLY A 199 -13.19 0.23 -10.02
C GLY A 199 -12.02 0.97 -9.35
N LEU A 200 -10.90 1.14 -10.06
CA LEU A 200 -9.77 1.95 -9.60
C LEU A 200 -10.15 3.43 -9.46
N GLU A 201 -10.88 4.00 -10.42
CA GLU A 201 -11.32 5.40 -10.35
C GLU A 201 -12.27 5.64 -9.16
N GLU A 202 -13.24 4.75 -8.96
CA GLU A 202 -14.16 4.79 -7.80
C GLU A 202 -13.40 4.72 -6.48
N HIS A 203 -12.41 3.84 -6.41
CA HIS A 203 -11.53 3.68 -5.26
C HIS A 203 -10.71 4.95 -4.98
N PHE A 204 -10.04 5.51 -5.98
CA PHE A 204 -9.26 6.75 -5.84
C PHE A 204 -10.14 7.92 -5.37
N ALA A 205 -11.32 8.05 -5.95
CA ALA A 205 -12.27 9.09 -5.58
C ALA A 205 -12.74 8.95 -4.12
N TYR A 206 -13.00 7.71 -3.67
CA TYR A 206 -13.36 7.45 -2.28
C TYR A 206 -12.22 7.78 -1.31
N GLU A 207 -11.00 7.34 -1.61
CA GLU A 207 -9.83 7.63 -0.76
C GLU A 207 -9.57 9.13 -0.66
N GLU A 208 -9.56 9.84 -1.79
CA GLU A 208 -9.35 11.29 -1.83
C GLU A 208 -10.42 12.04 -1.03
N ALA A 209 -11.69 11.68 -1.21
CA ALA A 209 -12.81 12.35 -0.53
C ALA A 209 -12.78 12.19 0.99
N ASN A 210 -12.27 11.05 1.50
CA ASN A 210 -12.27 10.76 2.93
C ASN A 210 -10.96 11.19 3.60
N LEU A 211 -9.79 10.95 2.97
CA LEU A 211 -8.50 11.19 3.61
C LEU A 211 -8.03 12.64 3.48
N LEU A 212 -8.23 13.29 2.32
CA LEU A 212 -7.67 14.63 2.09
C LEU A 212 -8.15 15.69 3.09
N PRO A 213 -9.45 15.78 3.46
CA PRO A 213 -9.91 16.79 4.42
C PRO A 213 -9.20 16.68 5.77
N ALA A 214 -9.01 15.46 6.26
CA ALA A 214 -8.33 15.20 7.53
C ALA A 214 -6.84 15.48 7.45
N LEU A 215 -6.17 14.97 6.41
CA LEU A 215 -4.72 15.05 6.25
C LEU A 215 -4.21 16.47 5.96
N ARG A 216 -5.00 17.27 5.25
CA ARG A 216 -4.65 18.67 4.95
C ARG A 216 -4.91 19.61 6.11
N GLY A 217 -5.80 19.22 7.03
CA GLY A 217 -6.30 20.08 8.10
C GLY A 217 -7.47 20.96 7.66
N ASP A 218 -8.13 20.61 6.55
CA ASP A 218 -9.30 21.33 6.02
C ASP A 218 -10.61 20.85 6.66
N GLY A 219 -10.54 19.77 7.46
CA GLY A 219 -11.62 19.29 8.31
C GLY A 219 -11.89 20.25 9.46
N THR A 220 -13.06 20.88 9.43
CA THR A 220 -13.61 21.72 10.49
C THR A 220 -13.33 21.16 11.87
N THR A 221 -12.57 21.90 12.67
CA THR A 221 -12.71 21.89 14.12
C THR A 221 -14.13 22.34 14.43
N SER A 222 -15.05 21.39 14.64
CA SER A 222 -16.29 21.73 15.32
C SER A 222 -15.97 22.04 16.79
N PRO A 223 -16.56 23.11 17.34
CA PRO A 223 -16.23 23.67 18.66
C PRO A 223 -16.62 22.76 19.83
#